data_AF-A0A7Y0VVM3-F1
#
_entry.id   AF-A0A7Y0VVM3-F1
#
_cell.length_a   1.000
_cell.length_b   1.000
_cell.length_c   1.000
_cell.angle_alpha   90.00
_cell.angle_beta   90.00
_cell.angle_gamma   90.00
#
_symmetry.space_group_name_H-M   'P 1'
#
loop_
_entity.id
_entity.type
_entity.pdbx_description
1 polymer ?
#
loop_
_entity_poly.entity_id
_entity_poly.type
_entity_poly.pdbx_seq_one_letter_code
_entity_poly.pdbx_strand_id
1 'polypeptide(L)'
;MTTNKYDNITIDYKFEQAELDARIFQAEIEYEGNTQGAQGFDHETGKNFVITDAAIVPIFEDTLAEAMEAYHVKRVEGYTLHNTQYEFPTVISGNGVVPTITFAMRKPQAAFDARLVEIAKEVEAVYRAELAVKYDAFIEAMAARELHKEELAEEARLAAIAAKAKVKRGQRVSALKAELNEAFPA
;
A
#
# COMPACT_ATOMS: atom_id res chain seq x y z
N MET A 1 14.90 24.32 -21.35
CA MET A 1 14.92 23.95 -19.92
C MET A 1 14.35 22.56 -19.81
N THR A 2 15.20 21.56 -19.63
CA THR A 2 14.77 20.18 -19.36
C THR A 2 14.57 20.05 -17.86
N THR A 3 13.32 19.99 -17.41
CA THR A 3 12.98 19.58 -16.05
C THR A 3 13.50 18.16 -15.86
N ASN A 4 14.58 18.02 -15.09
CA ASN A 4 15.21 16.75 -14.84
C ASN A 4 14.26 15.92 -13.96
N LYS A 5 14.09 14.62 -14.27
CA LYS A 5 13.16 13.71 -13.58
C LYS A 5 13.37 13.67 -12.05
N TYR A 6 14.56 14.09 -11.59
CA TYR A 6 15.02 14.04 -10.21
C TYR A 6 14.70 15.29 -9.38
N ASP A 7 14.20 16.39 -9.98
CA ASP A 7 14.02 17.65 -9.24
C ASP A 7 12.71 17.74 -8.44
N ASN A 8 11.71 16.89 -8.73
CA ASN A 8 10.37 16.96 -8.12
C ASN A 8 9.85 15.59 -7.61
N ILE A 9 10.70 14.78 -6.99
CA ILE A 9 10.24 13.56 -6.30
C ILE A 9 9.69 13.98 -4.93
N THR A 10 8.36 14.12 -4.84
CA THR A 10 7.65 14.24 -3.56
C THR A 10 7.09 12.86 -3.23
N ILE A 11 7.85 12.06 -2.48
CA ILE A 11 7.34 10.81 -1.91
C ILE A 11 6.73 11.17 -0.56
N ASP A 12 5.47 10.82 -0.35
CA ASP A 12 4.83 10.99 0.95
C ASP A 12 5.19 9.83 1.87
N TYR A 13 6.12 10.08 2.79
CA TYR A 13 6.71 9.07 3.69
C TYR A 13 6.33 9.28 5.16
N LYS A 14 5.50 10.28 5.47
CA LYS A 14 5.20 10.65 6.86
C LYS A 14 4.05 9.82 7.40
N PHE A 15 4.13 9.48 8.68
CA PHE A 15 3.02 8.86 9.40
C PHE A 15 1.93 9.90 9.66
N GLU A 16 0.71 9.61 9.22
CA GLU A 16 -0.46 10.43 9.48
C GLU A 16 -1.48 9.67 10.32
N GLN A 17 -1.74 10.14 11.53
CA GLN A 17 -2.70 9.50 12.43
C GLN A 17 -4.11 9.45 11.82
N ALA A 18 -4.52 10.49 11.09
CA ALA A 18 -5.82 10.54 10.44
C ALA A 18 -5.98 9.46 9.35
N GLU A 19 -4.90 9.12 8.64
CA GLU A 19 -4.90 8.03 7.66
C GLU A 19 -5.01 6.67 8.36
N LEU A 20 -4.26 6.47 9.45
CA LEU A 20 -4.37 5.25 10.25
C LEU A 20 -5.80 5.09 10.81
N ASP A 21 -6.36 6.14 11.40
CA ASP A 21 -7.71 6.11 11.99
C ASP A 21 -8.76 5.80 10.91
N ALA A 22 -8.64 6.38 9.71
CA ALA A 22 -9.55 6.09 8.61
C ALA A 22 -9.46 4.63 8.13
N ARG A 23 -8.25 4.06 8.06
CA ARG A 23 -8.03 2.65 7.69
C ARG A 23 -8.58 1.70 8.76
N ILE A 24 -8.35 2.00 10.04
CA ILE A 24 -8.90 1.21 11.15
C ILE A 24 -10.43 1.25 11.08
N PHE A 25 -11.03 2.43 10.97
CA PHE A 25 -12.48 2.58 10.90
C PHE A 25 -13.10 1.80 9.73
N GLN A 26 -12.47 1.83 8.56
CA GLN A 26 -12.93 1.05 7.41
C GLN A 26 -12.88 -0.46 7.69
N ALA A 27 -11.76 -0.95 8.27
CA ALA A 27 -11.61 -2.36 8.63
C ALA A 27 -12.60 -2.80 9.72
N GLU A 28 -12.90 -1.92 10.69
CA GLU A 28 -13.94 -2.16 11.69
C GLU A 28 -15.31 -2.28 11.03
N ILE A 29 -15.71 -1.33 10.17
CA ILE A 29 -16.97 -1.40 9.42
C ILE A 29 -17.08 -2.70 8.63
N GLU A 30 -16.01 -3.10 7.95
CA GLU A 30 -15.98 -4.34 7.17
C GLU A 30 -16.16 -5.57 8.07
N TYR A 31 -15.51 -5.62 9.23
CA TYR A 31 -15.70 -6.72 10.17
C TYR A 31 -17.12 -6.75 10.73
N GLU A 32 -17.66 -5.60 11.11
CA GLU A 32 -18.99 -5.44 11.70
C GLU A 32 -20.13 -5.77 10.72
N GLY A 33 -20.02 -5.27 9.49
CA GLY A 33 -21.06 -5.32 8.48
C GLY A 33 -21.07 -6.61 7.67
N ASN A 34 -19.98 -7.38 7.67
CA ASN A 34 -19.89 -8.61 6.90
C ASN A 34 -20.41 -9.83 7.65
N THR A 35 -20.81 -10.82 6.87
CA THR A 35 -21.14 -12.16 7.36
C THR A 35 -20.12 -13.16 6.86
N GLN A 36 -19.68 -14.04 7.76
CA GLN A 36 -18.74 -15.09 7.44
C GLN A 36 -19.29 -15.99 6.32
N GLY A 37 -18.47 -16.30 5.31
CA GLY A 37 -18.87 -17.06 4.13
C GLY A 37 -19.49 -16.22 3.01
N ALA A 38 -19.74 -14.92 3.22
CA ALA A 38 -20.16 -14.04 2.14
C ALA A 38 -19.05 -13.90 1.08
N GLN A 39 -19.45 -13.77 -0.17
CA GLN A 39 -18.53 -13.61 -1.30
C GLN A 39 -18.37 -12.12 -1.62
N GLY A 40 -17.12 -11.70 -1.82
CA GLY A 40 -16.76 -10.37 -2.28
C GLY A 40 -15.98 -10.42 -3.59
N PHE A 41 -15.82 -9.26 -4.21
CA PHE A 41 -14.96 -9.07 -5.37
C PHE A 41 -13.90 -8.03 -5.04
N ASP A 42 -12.64 -8.43 -5.14
CA ASP A 42 -11.52 -7.51 -5.01
C ASP A 42 -11.28 -6.84 -6.36
N HIS A 43 -11.53 -5.53 -6.42
CA HIS A 43 -11.38 -4.73 -7.63
C HIS A 43 -9.92 -4.48 -8.02
N GLU A 44 -8.98 -4.56 -7.09
CA GLU A 44 -7.55 -4.36 -7.35
C GLU A 44 -6.93 -5.63 -7.92
N THR A 45 -7.23 -6.79 -7.34
CA THR A 45 -6.71 -8.07 -7.83
C THR A 45 -7.58 -8.73 -8.89
N GLY A 46 -8.81 -8.25 -9.07
CA GLY A 46 -9.79 -8.77 -10.01
C GLY A 46 -10.29 -10.18 -9.64
N LYS A 47 -10.18 -10.58 -8.36
CA LYS A 47 -10.48 -11.93 -7.90
C LYS A 47 -11.66 -11.93 -6.94
N ASN A 48 -12.48 -12.98 -7.06
CA ASN A 48 -13.48 -13.29 -6.03
C ASN A 48 -12.76 -13.76 -4.76
N PHE A 49 -13.28 -13.35 -3.61
CA PHE A 49 -12.83 -13.85 -2.31
C PHE A 49 -14.03 -14.21 -1.43
N VAL A 50 -13.76 -14.99 -0.39
CA VAL A 50 -14.75 -15.38 0.61
C VAL A 50 -14.33 -14.76 1.94
N ILE A 51 -15.26 -14.12 2.61
CA ILE A 51 -15.03 -13.55 3.95
C ILE A 51 -14.88 -14.71 4.94
N THR A 52 -13.67 -14.87 5.48
CA THR A 52 -13.33 -15.98 6.37
C THR A 52 -13.55 -15.65 7.85
N ASP A 53 -13.50 -14.37 8.21
CA ASP A 53 -13.74 -13.87 9.56
C ASP A 53 -14.61 -12.62 9.52
N ALA A 54 -15.69 -12.61 10.30
CA ALA A 54 -16.62 -11.49 10.42
C ALA A 54 -17.34 -11.50 11.77
N ALA A 55 -18.00 -10.40 12.13
CA ALA A 55 -18.80 -10.29 13.35
C ALA A 55 -20.07 -11.15 13.32
N ILE A 56 -20.59 -11.42 12.12
CA ILE A 56 -21.84 -12.15 11.90
C ILE A 56 -21.52 -13.55 11.36
N VAL A 57 -22.15 -14.56 11.95
CA VAL A 57 -21.99 -15.97 11.58
C VAL A 57 -23.34 -16.49 11.08
N PRO A 58 -23.41 -17.04 9.86
CA PRO A 58 -24.64 -17.66 9.36
C PRO A 58 -24.79 -19.07 9.94
N ILE A 59 -26.03 -19.46 10.19
CA ILE A 59 -26.43 -20.80 10.59
C ILE A 59 -27.33 -21.37 9.49
N PHE A 60 -27.04 -22.60 9.09
CA PHE A 60 -27.71 -23.31 8.01
C PHE A 60 -28.13 -24.68 8.54
N GLU A 61 -29.42 -24.96 8.57
CA GLU A 61 -29.94 -26.25 9.03
C GLU A 61 -31.07 -26.73 8.12
N ASP A 62 -31.19 -28.05 7.99
CA ASP A 62 -32.15 -28.68 7.09
C ASP A 62 -33.56 -28.74 7.70
N THR A 63 -33.65 -28.84 9.04
CA THR A 63 -34.91 -28.89 9.77
C THR A 63 -35.06 -27.77 10.80
N LEU A 64 -36.31 -27.44 11.15
CA LEU A 64 -36.60 -26.48 12.21
C LEU A 64 -36.09 -26.93 13.59
N ALA A 65 -36.10 -28.24 13.87
CA ALA A 65 -35.62 -28.78 15.14
C ALA A 65 -34.12 -28.53 15.32
N GLU A 66 -33.32 -28.84 14.30
CA GLU A 66 -31.88 -28.59 14.27
C GLU A 66 -31.58 -27.08 14.35
N ALA A 67 -32.31 -26.25 13.60
CA ALA A 67 -32.19 -24.79 13.66
C ALA A 67 -32.42 -24.24 15.08
N MET A 68 -33.42 -24.76 15.79
CA MET A 68 -33.73 -24.34 17.15
C MET A 68 -32.67 -24.83 18.15
N GLU A 69 -32.11 -26.02 17.96
CA GLU A 69 -31.01 -26.53 18.77
C GLU A 69 -29.74 -25.70 18.57
N ALA A 70 -29.35 -25.45 17.31
CA ALA A 70 -28.22 -24.61 16.96
C ALA A 70 -28.37 -23.19 17.54
N TYR A 71 -29.57 -22.60 17.40
CA TYR A 71 -29.89 -21.31 18.02
C TYR A 71 -29.71 -21.36 19.55
N HIS A 72 -30.25 -22.37 20.23
CA HIS A 72 -30.14 -22.48 21.68
C HIS A 72 -28.69 -22.61 22.15
N VAL A 73 -27.90 -23.48 21.51
CA VAL A 73 -26.47 -23.66 21.80
C VAL A 73 -25.73 -22.34 21.64
N LYS A 74 -25.93 -21.63 20.53
CA LYS A 74 -25.28 -20.33 20.30
C LYS A 74 -25.72 -19.23 21.26
N ARG A 75 -26.99 -19.22 21.68
CA ARG A 75 -27.46 -18.30 22.73
C ARG A 75 -26.76 -18.55 24.07
N VAL A 76 -26.50 -19.81 24.42
CA VAL A 76 -25.73 -20.17 25.63
C VAL A 76 -24.27 -19.71 25.53
N GLU A 77 -23.68 -19.77 24.33
CA GLU A 77 -22.36 -19.21 24.04
C GLU A 77 -22.32 -17.67 24.06
N GLY A 78 -23.46 -16.99 24.23
CA GLY A 78 -23.56 -15.53 24.32
C GLY A 78 -23.75 -14.82 22.98
N TYR A 79 -24.02 -15.56 21.89
CA TYR A 79 -24.35 -14.95 20.62
C TYR A 79 -25.72 -14.29 20.68
N THR A 80 -25.91 -13.23 19.89
CA THR A 80 -27.20 -12.55 19.76
C THR A 80 -27.77 -12.74 18.36
N LEU A 81 -29.09 -12.76 18.25
CA LEU A 81 -29.73 -12.84 16.94
C LEU A 81 -29.40 -11.57 16.16
N HIS A 82 -28.87 -11.74 14.94
CA HIS A 82 -28.60 -10.63 14.07
C HIS A 82 -29.81 -10.42 13.15
N ASN A 83 -30.55 -9.33 13.38
CA ASN A 83 -31.67 -8.97 12.54
C ASN A 83 -31.16 -8.35 11.24
N THR A 84 -30.81 -9.20 10.29
CA THR A 84 -30.65 -8.79 8.89
C THR A 84 -31.83 -9.29 8.08
N GLN A 85 -32.44 -8.38 7.31
CA GLN A 85 -33.06 -8.77 6.06
C GLN A 85 -31.94 -9.30 5.16
N TYR A 86 -31.72 -10.60 5.22
CA TYR A 86 -30.70 -11.25 4.39
C TYR A 86 -31.25 -11.33 2.97
N GLU A 87 -30.89 -10.37 2.11
CA GLU A 87 -31.02 -10.52 0.67
C GLU A 87 -29.86 -11.41 0.20
N PHE A 88 -30.08 -12.72 0.16
CA PHE A 88 -29.20 -13.57 -0.65
C PHE A 88 -29.43 -13.19 -2.12
N PRO A 89 -28.41 -12.77 -2.89
CA PRO A 89 -28.42 -13.04 -4.31
C PRO A 89 -28.35 -14.57 -4.44
N THR A 90 -29.51 -15.20 -4.62
CA THR A 90 -29.62 -16.60 -5.03
C THR A 90 -28.98 -16.77 -6.41
N VAL A 91 -27.65 -16.90 -6.48
CA VAL A 91 -26.98 -17.47 -7.64
C VAL A 91 -26.80 -18.95 -7.35
N ILE A 92 -27.79 -19.68 -7.85
CA ILE A 92 -27.99 -21.11 -7.66
C ILE A 92 -27.01 -21.84 -8.60
N SER A 93 -25.90 -22.37 -8.06
CA SER A 93 -25.21 -23.47 -8.74
C SER A 93 -26.02 -24.73 -8.47
N GLY A 94 -26.73 -25.22 -9.49
CA GLY A 94 -27.56 -26.41 -9.40
C GLY A 94 -26.80 -27.62 -8.81
N ASN A 95 -27.52 -28.39 -8.00
CA ASN A 95 -27.16 -29.70 -7.43
C ASN A 95 -26.71 -29.75 -5.94
N GLY A 96 -27.21 -28.87 -5.08
CA GLY A 96 -27.08 -29.03 -3.62
C GLY A 96 -28.44 -28.95 -2.93
N VAL A 97 -28.70 -29.84 -1.97
CA VAL A 97 -29.82 -29.71 -1.03
C VAL A 97 -29.73 -28.33 -0.38
N VAL A 98 -30.75 -27.50 -0.55
CA VAL A 98 -30.79 -26.16 0.02
C VAL A 98 -31.22 -26.31 1.48
N PRO A 99 -30.44 -25.82 2.47
CA PRO A 99 -30.92 -25.78 3.84
C PRO A 99 -32.20 -24.95 3.88
N THR A 100 -33.27 -25.56 4.39
CA THR A 100 -34.61 -24.96 4.36
C THR A 100 -34.69 -23.76 5.32
N ILE A 101 -33.86 -23.75 6.36
CA ILE A 101 -33.84 -22.71 7.40
C ILE A 101 -32.47 -22.06 7.46
N THR A 102 -32.44 -20.73 7.35
CA THR A 102 -31.22 -19.92 7.44
C THR A 102 -31.46 -18.73 8.35
N PHE A 103 -30.48 -18.43 9.21
CA PHE A 103 -30.47 -17.24 10.05
C PHE A 103 -29.04 -16.84 10.39
N ALA A 104 -28.86 -15.61 10.88
CA ALA A 104 -27.55 -15.08 11.23
C ALA A 104 -27.49 -14.71 12.72
N MET A 105 -26.34 -14.95 13.33
CA MET A 105 -26.08 -14.59 14.72
C MET A 105 -24.80 -13.75 14.82
N ARG A 106 -24.84 -12.72 15.66
CA ARG A 106 -23.67 -11.90 15.97
C ARG A 106 -22.87 -12.56 17.08
N LYS A 107 -21.54 -12.55 16.94
CA LYS A 107 -20.59 -13.02 17.96
C LYS A 107 -20.81 -12.30 19.30
N PRO A 108 -20.47 -12.93 20.44
CA PRO A 108 -20.57 -12.29 21.75
C PRO A 108 -19.76 -10.99 21.81
N GLN A 109 -20.25 -9.98 22.52
CA GLN A 109 -19.64 -8.65 22.56
C GLN A 109 -18.16 -8.69 22.98
N ALA A 110 -17.80 -9.52 23.95
CA ALA A 110 -16.40 -9.65 24.40
C ALA A 110 -15.47 -10.20 23.30
N ALA A 111 -15.93 -11.17 22.50
CA ALA A 111 -15.16 -11.72 21.38
C ALA A 111 -15.08 -10.73 20.21
N PHE A 112 -16.17 -10.00 19.98
CA PHE A 112 -16.25 -8.93 19.01
C PHE A 112 -15.26 -7.80 19.34
N ASP A 113 -15.29 -7.25 20.56
CA ASP A 113 -14.41 -6.16 21.00
C ASP A 113 -12.93 -6.60 20.97
N ALA A 114 -12.64 -7.84 21.40
CA ALA A 114 -11.30 -8.39 21.34
C ALA A 114 -10.77 -8.43 19.90
N ARG A 115 -11.62 -8.81 18.93
CA ARG A 115 -11.21 -8.85 17.52
C ARG A 115 -10.99 -7.45 16.93
N LEU A 116 -11.79 -6.45 17.30
CA LEU A 116 -11.55 -5.06 16.85
C LEU A 116 -10.16 -4.55 17.29
N VAL A 117 -9.75 -4.88 18.53
CA VAL A 117 -8.40 -4.52 19.02
C VAL A 117 -7.30 -5.20 18.22
N GLU A 118 -7.51 -6.44 17.78
CA GLU A 118 -6.55 -7.14 16.91
C GLU A 118 -6.51 -6.54 15.51
N ILE A 119 -7.67 -6.23 14.92
CA ILE A 119 -7.78 -5.57 13.60
C ILE A 119 -7.02 -4.24 13.62
N ALA A 120 -7.21 -3.41 14.66
CA ALA A 120 -6.50 -2.15 14.79
C ALA A 120 -4.97 -2.33 14.78
N LYS A 121 -4.47 -3.36 15.48
CA LYS A 121 -3.03 -3.69 15.51
C LYS A 121 -2.52 -4.20 14.16
N GLU A 122 -3.30 -5.03 13.48
CA GLU A 122 -2.98 -5.56 12.15
C GLU A 122 -2.87 -4.41 11.13
N VAL A 123 -3.86 -3.52 11.11
CA VAL A 123 -3.89 -2.34 10.23
C VAL A 123 -2.72 -1.41 10.53
N GLU A 124 -2.43 -1.13 11.80
CA GLU A 124 -1.27 -0.32 12.18
C GLU A 124 0.05 -0.94 11.71
N ALA A 125 0.23 -2.25 11.90
CA ALA A 125 1.44 -2.94 11.48
C ALA A 125 1.63 -2.88 9.96
N VAL A 126 0.57 -3.09 9.18
CA VAL A 126 0.59 -2.98 7.72
C VAL A 126 0.91 -1.55 7.29
N TYR A 127 0.25 -0.55 7.86
CA TYR A 127 0.49 0.85 7.54
C TYR A 127 1.93 1.29 7.84
N ARG A 128 2.49 0.87 8.98
CA ARG A 128 3.89 1.12 9.32
C ARG A 128 4.86 0.43 8.35
N ALA A 129 4.55 -0.78 7.91
CA ALA A 129 5.36 -1.49 6.92
C ALA A 129 5.34 -0.78 5.55
N GLU A 130 4.17 -0.33 5.10
CA GLU A 130 4.05 0.49 3.87
C GLU A 130 4.87 1.78 3.95
N LEU A 131 4.79 2.49 5.09
CA LEU A 131 5.56 3.71 5.32
C LEU A 131 7.07 3.45 5.33
N ALA A 132 7.52 2.33 5.90
CA ALA A 132 8.94 1.97 5.87
C ALA A 132 9.46 1.82 4.43
N VAL A 133 8.70 1.15 3.55
CA VAL A 133 9.05 1.01 2.13
C VAL A 133 9.10 2.38 1.44
N LYS A 134 8.13 3.26 1.70
CA LYS A 134 8.11 4.63 1.16
C LYS A 134 9.29 5.46 1.67
N TYR A 135 9.67 5.29 2.94
CA TYR A 135 10.78 5.98 3.56
C TYR A 135 12.13 5.55 2.98
N ASP A 136 12.34 4.25 2.79
CA ASP A 136 13.56 3.72 2.16
C ASP A 136 13.69 4.24 0.73
N ALA A 137 12.61 4.21 -0.06
CA ALA A 137 12.58 4.79 -1.40
C ALA A 137 12.87 6.30 -1.41
N PHE A 138 12.41 7.03 -0.38
CA PHE A 138 12.71 8.45 -0.22
C PHE A 138 14.20 8.70 0.09
N ILE A 139 14.82 7.89 0.96
CA ILE A 139 16.26 7.97 1.23
C ILE A 139 17.07 7.69 -0.04
N GLU A 140 16.73 6.64 -0.79
CA GLU A 140 17.41 6.33 -2.05
C GLU A 140 17.30 7.46 -3.07
N ALA A 141 16.10 8.05 -3.21
CA ALA A 141 15.89 9.19 -4.09
C ALA A 141 16.72 10.42 -3.67
N MET A 142 16.83 10.68 -2.36
CA MET A 142 17.67 11.75 -1.81
C MET A 142 19.17 11.49 -2.05
N ALA A 143 19.62 10.26 -1.82
CA ALA A 143 21.01 9.87 -2.07
C ALA A 143 21.39 10.00 -3.55
N ALA A 144 20.52 9.54 -4.46
CA ALA A 144 20.71 9.69 -5.90
C ALA A 144 20.77 11.16 -6.32
N ARG A 145 19.95 12.02 -5.71
CA ARG A 145 19.96 13.46 -5.99
C ARG A 145 21.25 14.13 -5.54
N GLU A 146 21.76 13.81 -4.35
CA GLU A 146 23.03 14.38 -3.88
C GLU A 146 24.21 13.89 -4.72
N LEU A 147 24.26 12.59 -5.06
CA LEU A 147 25.29 12.06 -5.97
C LEU A 147 25.28 12.79 -7.32
N HIS A 148 24.10 13.02 -7.90
CA HIS A 148 23.99 13.74 -9.17
C HIS A 148 24.49 15.19 -9.08
N LYS A 149 24.29 15.87 -7.95
CA LYS A 149 24.85 17.21 -7.74
C LYS A 149 26.38 17.18 -7.70
N GLU A 150 26.97 16.18 -7.04
CA GLU A 150 28.42 15.98 -7.00
C GLU A 150 28.99 15.70 -8.39
N GLU A 151 28.33 14.83 -9.17
CA GLU A 151 28.70 14.54 -10.56
C GLU A 151 28.68 15.81 -11.43
N LEU A 152 27.61 16.60 -11.36
CA LEU A 152 27.50 17.87 -12.09
C LEU A 152 28.59 18.88 -11.67
N ALA A 153 28.93 18.93 -10.38
CA ALA A 153 29.99 19.79 -9.88
C ALA A 153 31.37 19.34 -10.42
N GLU A 154 31.62 18.03 -10.48
CA GLU A 154 32.87 17.47 -11.00
C GLU A 154 32.98 17.65 -12.53
N GLU A 155 31.89 17.44 -13.28
CA GLU A 155 31.83 17.74 -14.72
C GLU A 155 32.14 19.23 -14.99
N ALA A 156 31.57 20.13 -14.20
CA ALA A 156 31.84 21.56 -14.31
C ALA A 156 33.32 21.88 -14.01
N ARG A 157 33.91 21.21 -13.00
CA ARG A 157 35.33 21.34 -12.66
C ARG A 157 36.24 20.88 -13.81
N LEU A 158 35.95 19.70 -14.39
CA LEU A 158 36.70 19.15 -15.52
C LEU A 158 36.58 20.04 -16.77
N ALA A 159 35.39 20.56 -17.06
CA ALA A 159 35.17 21.50 -18.16
C ALA A 159 35.99 22.79 -17.99
N ALA A 160 36.06 23.32 -16.76
CA ALA A 160 36.89 24.49 -16.45
C ALA A 160 38.39 24.22 -16.63
N ILE A 161 38.88 23.03 -16.25
CA ILE A 161 40.27 22.62 -16.48
C ILE A 161 40.55 22.52 -17.98
N ALA A 162 39.67 21.86 -18.75
CA ALA A 162 39.82 21.71 -20.20
C ALA A 162 39.85 23.07 -20.92
N ALA A 163 38.98 24.01 -20.51
CA ALA A 163 38.98 25.38 -21.03
C ALA A 163 40.31 26.10 -20.76
N LYS A 164 40.83 26.04 -19.53
CA LYS A 164 42.13 26.62 -19.17
C LYS A 164 43.28 26.01 -19.97
N ALA A 165 43.27 24.69 -20.17
CA ALA A 165 44.28 23.99 -20.96
C ALA A 165 44.27 24.43 -22.44
N LYS A 166 43.08 24.62 -23.03
CA LYS A 166 42.92 25.11 -24.41
C LYS A 166 43.50 26.51 -24.58
N VAL A 167 43.26 27.42 -23.63
CA VAL A 167 43.83 28.78 -23.64
C VAL A 167 45.37 28.73 -23.55
N LYS A 168 45.93 27.98 -22.59
CA LYS A 168 47.39 27.82 -22.46
C LYS A 168 48.03 27.23 -23.71
N ARG A 169 47.39 26.23 -24.33
CA ARG A 169 47.86 25.66 -25.60
C ARG A 169 47.88 26.70 -26.71
N GLY A 170 46.82 27.51 -26.85
CA GLY A 170 46.76 28.60 -27.81
C GLY A 170 47.90 29.61 -27.61
N GLN A 171 48.14 30.03 -26.37
CA GLN A 171 49.25 30.92 -26.03
C GLN A 171 50.61 30.32 -26.40
N ARG A 172 50.85 29.03 -26.09
CA ARG A 172 52.11 28.36 -26.42
C ARG A 172 52.32 28.23 -27.93
N VAL A 173 51.27 27.91 -28.68
CA VAL A 173 51.34 27.86 -30.15
C VAL A 173 51.67 29.24 -30.74
N SER A 174 51.04 30.31 -30.24
CA SER A 174 51.35 31.67 -30.68
C SER A 174 52.79 32.09 -30.35
N ALA A 175 53.27 31.77 -29.14
CA ALA A 175 54.65 32.04 -28.75
C ALA A 175 55.65 31.29 -29.66
N LEU A 176 55.43 30.00 -29.90
CA LEU A 176 56.27 29.20 -30.80
C LEU A 176 56.29 29.77 -32.23
N LYS A 177 55.16 30.28 -32.74
CA LYS A 177 55.13 30.93 -34.06
C LYS A 177 55.96 32.22 -34.09
N ALA A 178 55.93 33.02 -33.02
CA ALA A 178 56.74 34.22 -32.92
C ALA A 178 58.24 33.88 -32.85
N GLU A 179 58.62 32.92 -32.01
CA GLU A 179 59.99 32.39 -31.91
C GLU A 179 60.48 31.87 -33.28
N LEU A 180 59.63 31.18 -34.05
CA LEU A 180 60.00 30.66 -35.38
C LEU A 180 60.22 31.78 -36.41
N ASN A 181 59.39 32.82 -36.40
CA ASN A 181 59.54 33.97 -37.30
C ASN A 181 60.81 34.79 -37.00
N GLU A 182 61.24 34.87 -35.74
CA GLU A 182 62.52 35.50 -35.39
C GLU A 182 63.71 34.64 -35.83
N ALA A 183 63.61 33.32 -35.73
CA ALA A 183 64.66 32.39 -36.13
C ALA A 183 64.79 32.25 -37.67
N PHE A 184 63.70 32.45 -38.41
CA PHE A 184 63.66 32.36 -39.88
C PHE A 184 62.89 33.54 -40.49
N PRO A 185 63.49 34.74 -40.53
CA PRO A 185 62.87 35.89 -41.18
C PRO A 185 62.83 35.67 -42.70
N ALA A 186 61.68 35.99 -43.31
CA ALA A 186 61.43 35.87 -44.74
C ALA A 186 62.31 36.80 -45.58
#